data_AF-A0A4Q7FKK8-F1
#
_entry.id   AF-A0A4Q7FKK8-F1
#
_cell.length_a   1.000
_cell.length_b   1.000
_cell.length_c   1.000
_cell.angle_alpha   90.00
_cell.angle_beta   90.00
_cell.angle_gamma   90.00
#
_symmetry.space_group_name_H-M   'P 1'
#
loop_
_entity.id
_entity.type
_entity.pdbx_description
1 polymer ?
#
loop_
_entity_poly.entity_id
_entity_poly.type
_entity_poly.pdbx_seq_one_letter_code
_entity_poly.pdbx_strand_id
1 'polypeptide(L)'
;MRRTGLFGVPQVRPWSWQAFLLGFVVVAMSALLQGICVALGAKLYFAAFLPGLFVLGLVAGVPAATLATLLTIPLVWWAFMPPFFEFNSLTSANTDSINLFCLLAVLLIGLADLCRETMAIVSRGGLKRPGESAATNPQ
;
A
#
# COMPACT_ATOMS: atom_id res chain seq x y z
N MET A 1 10.71 -16.00 27.96
CA MET A 1 11.62 -15.15 27.16
C MET A 1 11.00 -14.90 25.79
N ARG A 2 11.05 -13.64 25.34
CA ARG A 2 10.40 -13.06 24.14
C ARG A 2 10.41 -13.99 22.91
N ARG A 3 9.23 -14.32 22.38
CA ARG A 3 9.09 -14.69 20.96
C ARG A 3 8.97 -13.40 20.16
N THR A 4 10.07 -12.99 19.55
CA THR A 4 10.10 -12.05 18.43
C THR A 4 9.40 -12.72 17.25
N GLY A 5 8.07 -12.59 17.19
CA GLY A 5 7.28 -12.95 16.02
C GLY A 5 7.58 -11.96 14.91
N LEU A 6 8.53 -12.29 14.03
CA LEU A 6 8.93 -11.45 12.90
C LEU A 6 7.89 -11.37 11.76
N PHE A 7 6.64 -11.76 12.00
CA PHE A 7 5.53 -11.64 11.05
C PHE A 7 4.25 -11.15 11.73
N GLY A 8 4.41 -10.26 12.72
CA GLY A 8 3.31 -9.51 13.30
C GLY A 8 3.26 -8.10 12.72
N VAL A 9 3.20 -7.94 11.39
CA VAL A 9 2.77 -6.63 10.87
C VAL A 9 1.32 -6.49 11.33
N PRO A 10 0.95 -5.46 12.12
CA PRO A 10 -0.42 -5.33 12.59
C PRO A 10 -1.30 -5.17 11.36
N GLN A 11 -1.95 -6.27 10.94
CA GLN A 11 -2.97 -6.20 9.91
C GLN A 11 -4.10 -5.38 10.52
N VAL A 12 -4.09 -4.09 10.21
CA VAL A 12 -5.19 -3.20 10.54
C VAL A 12 -6.41 -3.78 9.84
N ARG A 13 -7.53 -3.89 10.57
CA ARG A 13 -8.78 -4.30 9.95
C ARG A 13 -9.00 -3.43 8.69
N PRO A 14 -9.36 -4.03 7.55
CA PRO A 14 -9.53 -3.30 6.28
C PRO A 14 -10.60 -2.20 6.34
N TRP A 15 -11.39 -2.16 7.42
CA TRP A 15 -12.37 -1.13 7.73
C TRP A 15 -12.04 -0.35 9.03
N SER A 16 -10.75 -0.17 9.35
CA SER A 16 -10.34 0.63 10.50
C SER A 16 -10.08 2.06 10.06
N TRP A 17 -10.57 3.05 10.81
CA TRP A 17 -10.20 4.46 10.65
C TRP A 17 -8.67 4.67 10.65
N GLN A 18 -7.93 3.81 11.35
CA GLN A 18 -6.46 3.82 11.37
C GLN A 18 -5.83 3.47 10.01
N ALA A 19 -6.48 2.64 9.20
CA ALA A 19 -6.03 2.27 7.87
C ALA A 19 -6.06 3.48 6.91
N PHE A 20 -7.07 4.33 7.05
CA PHE A 20 -7.20 5.58 6.28
C PHE A 20 -6.12 6.59 6.68
N LEU A 21 -5.86 6.77 7.99
CA LEU A 21 -4.80 7.66 8.48
C LEU A 21 -3.42 7.20 8.00
N LEU A 22 -3.15 5.89 8.06
CA LEU A 22 -1.93 5.31 7.50
C LEU A 22 -1.80 5.60 6.01
N GLY A 23 -2.89 5.45 5.25
CA GLY A 23 -2.92 5.80 3.83
C GLY A 23 -2.57 7.26 3.58
N PHE A 24 -3.15 8.18 4.35
CA PHE A 24 -2.85 9.59 4.24
C PHE A 24 -1.38 9.91 4.57
N VAL A 25 -0.83 9.32 5.63
CA VAL A 25 0.58 9.49 6.02
C VAL A 25 1.52 8.96 4.94
N VAL A 26 1.22 7.79 4.38
CA VAL A 26 2.02 7.20 3.29
C VAL A 26 2.00 8.09 2.04
N VAL A 27 0.83 8.60 1.67
CA VAL A 27 0.70 9.54 0.53
C VAL A 27 1.47 10.83 0.81
N ALA A 28 1.36 11.40 2.02
CA ALA A 28 2.06 12.62 2.39
C ALA A 28 3.59 12.44 2.37
N MET A 29 4.10 11.35 2.94
CA MET A 29 5.53 11.03 2.93
C MET A 29 6.06 10.77 1.52
N SER A 30 5.27 10.10 0.68
CA SER A 30 5.63 9.86 -0.72
C SER A 30 5.65 11.16 -1.54
N ALA A 31 4.71 12.07 -1.28
CA ALA A 31 4.68 13.40 -1.89
C ALA A 31 5.89 14.25 -1.45
N LEU A 32 6.27 14.22 -0.17
CA LEU A 32 7.49 14.87 0.33
C LEU A 32 8.75 14.33 -0.36
N LEU A 33 8.89 13.00 -0.42
CA LEU A 33 10.01 12.35 -1.09
C LEU A 33 10.05 12.73 -2.58
N GLN A 34 8.89 12.76 -3.23
CA GLN A 34 8.79 13.19 -4.61
C GLN A 34 9.19 14.65 -4.80
N GLY A 35 8.76 15.55 -3.91
CA GLY A 35 9.18 16.95 -3.92
C GLY A 35 10.70 17.11 -3.84
N ILE A 36 11.35 16.34 -2.97
CA ILE A 36 12.81 16.30 -2.84
C ILE A 36 13.45 15.78 -4.13
N CYS A 37 12.94 14.68 -4.70
CA CYS A 37 13.45 14.12 -5.96
C CYS A 37 13.29 15.08 -7.15
N VAL A 38 12.17 15.79 -7.24
CA VAL A 38 11.92 16.81 -8.27
C VAL A 38 12.87 18.00 -8.08
N ALA A 39 13.11 18.44 -6.85
CA ALA A 39 14.08 19.49 -6.54
C ALA A 39 15.52 19.09 -6.92
N LEU A 40 15.84 17.80 -6.88
CA LEU A 40 17.10 17.22 -7.34
C LEU A 40 17.15 17.00 -8.88
N GLY A 41 16.09 17.34 -9.60
CA GLY A 41 16.02 17.25 -11.08
C GLY A 41 15.45 15.93 -11.63
N ALA A 42 15.01 15.00 -10.77
CA ALA A 42 14.42 13.74 -11.20
C ALA A 42 12.91 13.88 -11.48
N LYS A 43 12.50 13.61 -12.73
CA LYS A 43 11.08 13.60 -13.15
C LYS A 43 10.43 12.25 -12.86
N LEU A 44 10.19 11.96 -11.59
CA LEU A 44 9.64 10.68 -11.15
C LEU A 44 8.09 10.65 -11.13
N TYR A 45 7.40 11.80 -11.09
CA TYR A 45 5.93 12.04 -11.12
C TYR A 45 5.00 11.15 -10.28
N PHE A 46 5.00 9.84 -10.48
CA PHE A 46 4.17 8.88 -9.74
C PHE A 46 5.02 7.76 -9.11
N ALA A 47 6.27 7.61 -9.55
CA ALA A 47 7.15 6.50 -9.16
C ALA A 47 7.44 6.46 -7.66
N ALA A 48 7.48 7.61 -6.99
CA ALA A 48 7.72 7.70 -5.55
C ALA A 48 6.56 7.13 -4.72
N PHE A 49 5.34 7.06 -5.28
CA PHE A 49 4.15 6.58 -4.59
C PHE A 49 3.97 5.06 -4.69
N LEU A 50 4.50 4.41 -5.72
CA LEU A 50 4.39 2.95 -5.92
C LEU A 50 4.81 2.11 -4.70
N PRO A 51 6.02 2.30 -4.13
CA PRO A 51 6.43 1.47 -2.99
C PRO A 51 5.55 1.70 -1.76
N GLY A 52 5.10 2.95 -1.54
CA GLY A 52 4.17 3.30 -0.47
C GLY A 52 2.81 2.62 -0.63
N LEU A 53 2.23 2.68 -1.83
CA LEU A 53 0.94 2.05 -2.15
C LEU A 53 0.99 0.53 -2.02
N PHE A 54 2.10 -0.10 -2.40
CA PHE A 54 2.28 -1.55 -2.24
C PHE A 54 2.30 -1.97 -0.78
N VAL A 55 3.09 -1.29 0.05
CA VAL A 55 3.16 -1.55 1.49
C VAL A 55 1.79 -1.27 2.14
N LEU A 56 1.12 -0.20 1.74
CA LEU A 56 -0.21 0.13 2.23
C LEU A 56 -1.24 -0.94 1.85
N GLY A 57 -1.23 -1.44 0.62
CA GLY A 57 -2.08 -2.55 0.18
C GLY A 57 -1.86 -3.81 1.00
N LEU A 58 -0.60 -4.14 1.32
CA LEU A 58 -0.27 -5.30 2.15
C LEU A 58 -0.76 -5.16 3.60
N VAL A 59 -0.61 -3.97 4.19
CA VAL A 59 -0.88 -3.74 5.62
C VAL A 59 -2.34 -3.39 5.89
N ALA A 60 -2.88 -2.46 5.11
CA ALA A 60 -4.21 -1.87 5.30
C ALA A 60 -5.27 -2.52 4.39
N GLY A 61 -4.87 -3.09 3.25
CA GLY A 61 -5.75 -3.79 2.31
C GLY A 61 -6.20 -2.95 1.12
N VAL A 62 -6.93 -3.62 0.23
CA VAL A 62 -7.48 -3.09 -1.01
C VAL A 62 -8.22 -1.75 -0.81
N PRO A 63 -9.22 -1.60 0.08
CA PRO A 63 -10.00 -0.36 0.16
C PRO A 63 -9.15 0.87 0.55
N ALA A 64 -8.19 0.70 1.47
CA ALA A 64 -7.31 1.79 1.87
C ALA A 64 -6.33 2.17 0.75
N ALA A 65 -5.78 1.19 0.03
CA ALA A 65 -4.90 1.44 -1.10
C ALA A 65 -5.63 2.07 -2.29
N THR A 66 -6.87 1.69 -2.56
CA THR A 66 -7.72 2.31 -3.59
C THR A 66 -7.97 3.78 -3.28
N LEU A 67 -8.30 4.11 -2.04
CA LEU A 67 -8.52 5.50 -1.63
C LEU A 67 -7.24 6.34 -1.67
N ALA A 68 -6.11 5.78 -1.22
CA ALA A 68 -4.82 6.44 -1.33
C ALA A 68 -4.45 6.71 -2.80
N THR A 69 -4.74 5.76 -3.70
CA THR A 69 -4.54 5.92 -5.15
C THR A 69 -5.45 7.03 -5.70
N LEU A 70 -6.74 7.01 -5.35
CA LEU A 70 -7.70 8.04 -5.72
C LEU A 70 -7.32 9.44 -5.24
N LEU A 71 -6.68 9.57 -4.07
CA LEU A 71 -6.16 10.84 -3.55
C LEU A 71 -4.85 11.26 -4.23
N THR A 72 -4.02 10.29 -4.63
CA THR A 72 -2.73 10.56 -5.28
C THR A 72 -2.93 11.19 -6.66
N ILE A 73 -3.94 10.78 -7.43
CA ILE A 73 -4.22 11.31 -8.78
C ILE A 73 -4.43 12.84 -8.77
N PRO A 74 -5.42 13.39 -8.04
CA PRO A 74 -5.64 14.84 -8.00
C PRO A 74 -4.49 15.57 -7.31
N LEU A 75 -3.83 14.96 -6.32
CA LEU A 75 -2.70 15.58 -5.64
C LEU A 75 -1.49 15.75 -6.57
N VAL A 76 -1.15 14.71 -7.35
CA VAL A 76 -0.06 14.79 -8.32
C VAL A 76 -0.41 15.71 -9.47
N TRP A 77 -1.65 15.63 -9.97
CA TRP A 77 -2.14 16.54 -11.00
C TRP A 77 -2.07 18.00 -10.55
N TRP A 78 -2.48 18.31 -9.33
CA TRP A 78 -2.48 19.68 -8.84
C TRP A 78 -1.08 20.18 -8.44
N ALA A 79 -0.27 19.38 -7.74
CA ALA A 79 0.99 19.85 -7.15
C ALA A 79 2.25 19.61 -8.01
N PHE A 80 2.22 18.65 -8.94
CA PHE A 80 3.43 18.19 -9.63
C PHE A 80 3.33 18.22 -11.17
N MET A 81 2.14 18.41 -11.75
CA MET A 81 1.98 18.61 -13.19
C MET A 81 1.89 20.10 -13.51
N PRO A 82 2.59 20.59 -14.55
CA PRO A 82 2.41 21.97 -15.02
C PRO A 82 1.03 22.13 -15.69
N PRO A 83 0.31 23.25 -15.47
CA PRO A 83 0.61 24.36 -14.55
C PRO A 83 0.39 23.97 -13.07
N PHE A 84 1.37 24.27 -12.23
CA PHE A 84 1.32 23.92 -10.80
C PHE A 84 0.22 24.72 -10.09
N PHE A 85 -0.52 24.06 -9.20
CA PHE A 85 -1.62 24.60 -8.40
C PHE A 85 -2.88 25.01 -9.19
N GLU A 86 -2.96 24.65 -10.48
CA GLU A 86 -4.14 24.88 -11.32
C GLU A 86 -4.65 23.58 -11.95
N PHE A 87 -5.97 23.41 -11.98
CA PHE A 87 -6.59 22.32 -12.74
C PHE A 87 -6.76 22.76 -14.20
N ASN A 88 -5.92 22.24 -15.09
CA ASN A 88 -6.00 22.52 -16.53
C ASN A 88 -6.08 21.21 -17.35
N SER A 89 -6.44 21.33 -18.62
CA SER A 89 -6.58 20.22 -19.56
C SER A 89 -5.27 19.43 -19.67
N LEU A 90 -5.35 18.14 -19.36
CA LEU A 90 -4.23 17.20 -19.41
C LEU A 90 -3.65 17.12 -20.84
N THR A 91 -2.37 17.46 -20.97
CA THR A 91 -1.60 17.19 -22.21
C THR A 91 -1.41 15.68 -22.37
N SER A 92 -1.34 15.17 -23.60
CA SER A 92 -1.23 13.73 -23.90
C SER A 92 -0.14 13.00 -23.09
N ALA A 93 1.03 13.61 -22.90
CA ALA A 93 2.12 13.04 -22.09
C ALA A 93 1.76 12.84 -20.60
N ASN A 94 0.89 13.69 -20.06
CA ASN A 94 0.42 13.59 -18.68
C ASN A 94 -0.62 12.48 -18.55
N THR A 95 -1.45 12.30 -19.58
CA THR A 95 -2.43 11.21 -19.67
C THR A 95 -1.76 9.84 -19.67
N ASP A 96 -0.66 9.67 -20.41
CA ASP A 96 0.10 8.41 -20.42
C ASP A 96 0.67 8.07 -19.03
N SER A 97 1.20 9.08 -18.33
CA SER A 97 1.74 8.91 -16.97
C SER A 97 0.66 8.52 -15.96
N ILE A 98 -0.54 9.11 -16.06
CA ILE A 98 -1.68 8.75 -15.21
C ILE A 98 -2.16 7.34 -15.53
N ASN A 99 -2.24 6.97 -16.81
CA ASN A 99 -2.69 5.64 -17.22
C ASN A 99 -1.71 4.56 -16.73
N LEU A 100 -0.41 4.76 -16.91
CA LEU A 100 0.63 3.87 -16.37
C LEU A 100 0.54 3.77 -14.85
N PHE A 101 0.33 4.88 -14.13
CA PHE A 101 0.14 4.85 -12.69
C PHE A 101 -1.10 4.04 -12.29
N CYS A 102 -2.23 4.22 -12.97
CA CYS A 102 -3.45 3.45 -12.71
C CYS A 102 -3.22 1.95 -12.93
N LEU A 103 -2.59 1.57 -14.05
CA LEU A 103 -2.27 0.17 -14.34
C LEU A 103 -1.35 -0.43 -13.27
N LEU A 104 -0.31 0.31 -12.86
CA LEU A 104 0.62 -0.12 -11.82
C LEU A 104 -0.07 -0.19 -10.45
N ALA A 105 -0.93 0.76 -10.11
CA ALA A 105 -1.68 0.76 -8.86
C ALA A 105 -2.61 -0.45 -8.78
N VAL A 106 -3.38 -0.73 -9.83
CA VAL A 106 -4.23 -1.93 -9.89
C VAL A 106 -3.41 -3.21 -9.75
N LEU A 107 -2.27 -3.30 -10.45
CA LEU A 107 -1.37 -4.44 -10.36
C LEU A 107 -0.83 -4.63 -8.93
N LEU A 108 -0.35 -3.55 -8.29
CA LEU A 108 0.19 -3.59 -6.94
C LEU A 108 -0.87 -3.91 -5.90
N ILE A 109 -2.06 -3.34 -6.03
CA ILE A 109 -3.20 -3.60 -5.14
C ILE A 109 -3.63 -5.07 -5.27
N GLY A 110 -3.74 -5.58 -6.50
CA GLY A 110 -4.06 -6.98 -6.77
C GLY A 110 -2.99 -7.92 -6.21
N LEU A 111 -1.71 -7.62 -6.44
CA LEU A 111 -0.61 -8.42 -5.89
C LEU A 111 -0.61 -8.42 -4.36
N ALA A 112 -0.85 -7.27 -3.74
CA ALA A 112 -0.96 -7.17 -2.29
C ALA A 112 -2.13 -7.99 -1.74
N ASP A 113 -3.27 -8.02 -2.44
CA ASP A 113 -4.42 -8.83 -2.08
C ASP A 113 -4.12 -10.34 -2.19
N LEU A 114 -3.53 -10.78 -3.31
CA LEU A 114 -3.07 -12.16 -3.49
C LEU A 114 -2.05 -12.56 -2.42
N CYS A 115 -1.12 -11.67 -2.06
CA CYS A 115 -0.18 -11.91 -0.97
C CYS A 115 -0.88 -12.07 0.37
N ARG A 116 -1.88 -11.23 0.69
CA ARG A 116 -2.68 -11.38 1.92
C ARG A 116 -3.46 -12.68 1.94
N GLU A 117 -4.05 -13.07 0.82
CA GLU A 117 -4.81 -14.31 0.69
C GLU A 117 -3.90 -15.53 0.86
N THR A 118 -2.73 -15.53 0.21
CA THR A 118 -1.70 -16.57 0.36
C THR A 118 -1.21 -16.68 1.81
N MET A 119 -0.91 -15.55 2.46
CA MET A 119 -0.53 -15.53 3.88
C MET A 119 -1.64 -16.06 4.79
N ALA A 120 -2.90 -15.72 4.49
CA ALA A 120 -4.05 -16.24 5.23
C ALA A 120 -4.18 -17.76 5.07
N ILE A 121 -4.03 -18.28 3.85
CA ILE A 121 -4.05 -19.72 3.56
C ILE A 121 -2.91 -20.45 4.29
N VAL A 122 -1.68 -19.94 4.20
CA VAL A 122 -0.51 -20.51 4.89
C VAL A 122 -0.70 -20.49 6.40
N SER A 123 -1.23 -19.41 6.97
CA SER A 123 -1.49 -19.31 8.41
C SER A 123 -2.59 -20.28 8.90
N ARG A 124 -3.58 -20.60 8.04
CA ARG A 124 -4.63 -21.58 8.34
C ARG A 124 -4.18 -23.02 8.11
N GLY A 125 -3.31 -23.25 7.13
CA GLY A 125 -2.77 -24.57 6.79
C GLY A 125 -1.60 -25.01 7.69
N GLY A 126 -0.89 -24.06 8.28
CA GLY A 126 0.28 -24.31 9.12
C GLY A 126 0.07 -23.87 10.57
N LEU A 127 -0.63 -24.69 11.36
CA LEU A 127 -0.41 -24.93 12.80
C LEU A 127 -1.51 -25.84 13.41
N LYS A 128 -1.79 -27.00 12.81
CA LYS A 128 -2.19 -28.14 13.66
C LYS A 128 -0.90 -28.68 14.26
N ARG A 129 -0.63 -28.39 15.54
CA ARG A 129 0.37 -29.14 16.31
C ARG A 129 -0.08 -30.60 16.35
N PRO A 130 0.67 -31.55 15.77
CA PRO A 130 0.48 -32.96 16.08
C PRO A 130 1.19 -33.18 17.42
N GLY A 131 0.49 -32.98 18.53
CA GLY A 131 1.15 -33.08 19.84
C GLY A 131 0.31 -32.76 21.06
N GLU A 132 -1.00 -32.60 20.97
CA GLU A 132 -1.89 -32.65 22.15
C GLU A 132 -2.65 -33.98 22.14
N SER A 133 -1.86 -35.05 22.07
CA SER A 133 -2.32 -36.42 22.28
C SER A 133 -1.21 -37.16 23.03
N ALA A 134 -0.98 -36.72 24.27
CA ALA A 134 -0.27 -37.50 25.27
C ALA A 134 -1.15 -37.52 26.51
N ALA A 135 -1.86 -38.64 26.65
CA ALA A 135 -2.75 -38.95 27.75
C ALA A 135 -2.09 -38.71 29.10
N THR A 136 -2.69 -37.84 29.92
CA THR A 136 -2.56 -37.96 31.37
C THR A 136 -3.67 -38.90 31.85
N ASN A 137 -3.32 -40.18 31.96
CA ASN A 137 -4.10 -41.20 32.66
C ASN A 137 -4.16 -40.82 34.16
N PRO A 138 -5.33 -40.83 34.82
CA PRO A 138 -5.39 -40.72 36.27
C PRO A 138 -4.96 -42.04 36.91
N GLN A 139 -3.99 -41.99 37.83
CA GLN A 139 -3.82 -42.98 38.89
C GLN A 139 -4.26 -42.37 40.22
#